data_AF-A0A821MQX4-F1
#
_entry.id   AF-A0A821MQX4-F1
#
_cell.length_a   1.000
_cell.length_b   1.000
_cell.length_c   1.000
_cell.angle_alpha   90.00
_cell.angle_beta   90.00
_cell.angle_gamma   90.00
#
_symmetry.space_group_name_H-M   'P 1'
#
loop_
_entity.id
_entity.type
_entity.pdbx_description
1 polymer ?
#
loop_
_entity_poly.entity_id
_entity_poly.type
_entity_poly.pdbx_seq_one_letter_code
_entity_poly.pdbx_strand_id
1 'polypeptide(L)' 'TSVQWHHTDSSVFAAAGSDNQITLWDLAVEKDDEEKKEQAASNNNQVENIPDQLLFIHMGQTDIKEVHWHRQIPGVL' A
#
# COMPACT_ATOMS: atom_id res chain seq x y z
N THR A 1 -8.55 4.24 -13.21
CA THR A 1 -8.30 4.51 -11.79
C THR A 1 -9.40 3.92 -10.96
N SER A 2 -9.08 3.11 -9.96
CA SER A 2 -10.05 2.45 -9.07
C SER A 2 -9.48 2.37 -7.66
N VAL A 3 -10.36 2.32 -6.66
CA VAL A 3 -10.02 2.15 -5.24
C VAL A 3 -11.01 1.17 -4.63
N GLN A 4 -10.51 0.21 -3.85
CA GLN A 4 -11.37 -0.71 -3.12
C GLN A 4 -10.85 -0.99 -1.71
N TRP A 5 -11.73 -0.77 -0.73
CA TRP A 5 -11.50 -1.10 0.67
C TRP A 5 -11.61 -2.60 0.91
N HIS A 6 -10.80 -3.10 1.85
CA HIS A 6 -10.91 -4.47 2.31
C HIS A 6 -12.26 -4.67 3.03
N HIS A 7 -12.90 -5.83 2.84
CA HIS A 7 -14.29 -6.03 3.26
C HIS A 7 -14.48 -6.03 4.78
N THR A 8 -13.46 -6.46 5.52
CA THR A 8 -13.53 -6.65 6.98
C THR A 8 -12.54 -5.78 7.73
N ASP A 9 -11.61 -5.14 7.01
CA ASP A 9 -10.59 -4.30 7.61
C ASP A 9 -10.72 -2.88 7.05
N SER A 10 -11.17 -1.96 7.90
CA SER A 10 -11.47 -0.59 7.49
C SER A 10 -10.24 0.28 7.27
N SER A 11 -9.05 -0.15 7.73
CA SER A 11 -7.82 0.62 7.47
C SER A 11 -7.13 0.22 6.16
N VAL A 12 -7.49 -0.93 5.59
CA VAL A 12 -6.82 -1.49 4.41
C VAL A 12 -7.58 -1.19 3.12
N PHE A 13 -6.87 -0.72 2.10
CA PHE A 13 -7.42 -0.58 0.76
C PHE A 13 -6.37 -0.81 -0.33
N ALA A 14 -6.85 -1.13 -1.52
CA ALA A 14 -6.04 -1.18 -2.73
C ALA A 14 -6.46 -0.07 -3.71
N ALA A 15 -5.48 0.48 -4.44
CA ALA A 15 -5.72 1.49 -5.46
C ALA A 15 -5.00 1.13 -6.76
N ALA A 16 -5.72 1.20 -7.88
CA ALA A 16 -5.19 1.08 -9.22
C ALA A 16 -5.08 2.45 -9.90
N GLY A 17 -3.89 2.79 -10.35
CA GLY A 17 -3.59 4.04 -11.04
C GLY A 17 -3.59 3.90 -12.56
N SER A 18 -3.71 5.04 -13.26
CA SER A 18 -3.52 5.13 -14.71
C SER A 18 -2.06 4.99 -15.15
N ASP A 19 -1.15 4.93 -14.18
CA ASP A 19 0.28 4.72 -14.33
C ASP A 19 0.67 3.23 -14.35
N ASN A 20 -0.32 2.33 -14.51
CA ASN A 20 -0.13 0.87 -14.56
C ASN A 20 0.38 0.26 -13.24
N GLN A 21 0.09 0.90 -12.10
CA GLN A 21 0.41 0.40 -10.77
C GLN A 21 -0.84 0.03 -9.98
N ILE A 22 -0.73 -1.06 -9.22
CA ILE A 22 -1.66 -1.39 -8.15
C ILE A 22 -0.90 -1.23 -6.84
N THR A 23 -1.47 -0.49 -5.90
CA THR A 23 -0.85 -0.23 -4.59
C THR A 23 -1.74 -0.77 -3.50
N LEU A 24 -1.13 -1.35 -2.47
CA LEU A 24 -1.78 -1.85 -1.27
C LEU A 24 -1.38 -0.99 -0.07
N TRP A 25 -2.38 -0.51 0.65
CA TRP A 25 -2.22 0.43 1.76
C TRP A 25 -2.87 -0.11 3.03
N ASP A 26 -2.26 0.19 4.18
CA ASP A 26 -2.87 0.05 5.50
C ASP A 26 -2.68 1.34 6.29
N LEU A 27 -3.79 2.04 6.54
CA LEU A 27 -3.82 3.33 7.24
C LEU A 27 -3.58 3.23 8.75
N ALA A 28 -3.61 2.02 9.32
CA ALA A 28 -3.30 1.81 10.74
C ALA A 28 -1.80 1.64 11.01
N VAL A 29 -0.97 1.54 9.96
CA VAL A 29 0.47 1.42 10.12
C VAL A 29 1.08 2.75 10.56
N GLU A 30 1.80 2.70 11.67
CA GLU A 30 2.59 3.80 12.21
C GLU A 30 3.96 3.26 12.65
N LYS A 31 5.05 3.95 12.27
CA LYS A 31 6.36 3.69 12.85
C LYS A 31 6.42 4.19 14.28
N ASP A 32 7.02 3.40 15.15
CA ASP A 32 7.29 3.83 16.52
C ASP A 32 8.42 4.88 16.57
N ASP A 33 8.62 5.45 17.76
CA ASP A 33 9.61 6.51 17.95
C ASP A 33 11.06 6.02 17.83
N GLU A 34 11.31 4.71 17.95
CA GLU A 34 12.64 4.13 17.80
C GLU A 34 12.97 3.93 16.31
N GLU A 35 12.07 3.35 15.54
CA GLU A 35 12.18 3.17 14.09
C GLU A 35 12.35 4.51 13.36
N LYS A 36 11.63 5.56 13.79
CA LYS A 36 11.79 6.92 13.26
C LYS A 36 13.19 7.49 13.52
N LYS A 37 13.77 7.23 14.70
CA LYS A 37 15.14 7.67 15.04
C LYS A 37 16.18 6.91 14.23
N GLU A 38 16.00 5.61 14.05
CA GLU A 38 16.89 4.77 13.25
C GLU A 38 16.90 5.17 11.77
N GLN A 39 15.74 5.57 11.22
CA GLN A 39 15.66 6.09 9.86
C GLN A 39 16.29 7.47 9.73
N ALA A 40 16.11 8.37 10.70
CA ALA A 40 16.79 9.66 10.71
C ALA A 40 18.32 9.52 10.86
N ALA A 41 18.79 8.45 11.53
CA ALA A 41 20.20 8.16 11.70
C ALA A 41 20.83 7.44 10.50
N SER A 42 20.03 6.69 9.74
CA SER A 42 20.46 6.06 8.49
C SER A 42 20.42 7.10 7.37
N ASN A 43 21.58 7.45 6.78
CA ASN A 43 21.69 8.34 5.60
C ASN A 43 21.08 7.72 4.32
N ASN A 44 20.04 6.90 4.45
CA ASN A 44 19.43 6.13 3.39
C ASN A 44 18.12 6.82 2.97
N ASN A 45 18.25 7.96 2.28
CA ASN A 45 17.14 8.81 1.83
C ASN A 45 16.13 8.11 0.89
N GLN A 46 16.36 6.85 0.50
CA GLN A 46 15.45 6.10 -0.37
C GLN A 46 14.10 5.81 0.29
N VAL A 47 14.05 5.65 1.61
CA VAL A 47 12.82 5.31 2.34
C VAL A 47 12.11 6.55 2.89
N GLU A 48 12.81 7.68 2.99
CA GLU A 48 12.31 8.91 3.61
C GLU A 48 11.09 9.52 2.88
N ASN A 49 10.94 9.24 1.58
CA ASN A 49 9.86 9.77 0.76
C ASN A 49 8.72 8.76 0.50
N ILE A 50 8.77 7.58 1.12
CA ILE A 50 7.74 6.55 0.97
C ILE A 50 6.87 6.57 2.23
N PRO A 51 5.55 6.80 2.12
CA PRO A 51 4.66 6.74 3.26
C PRO A 51 4.69 5.36 3.93
N ASP A 52 4.68 5.34 5.27
CA ASP A 52 4.72 4.11 6.07
C ASP A 52 3.52 3.19 5.80
N GLN A 53 2.40 3.78 5.40
CA GLN A 53 1.15 3.07 5.12
C GLN A 53 1.17 2.31 3.79
N LEU A 54 2.14 2.55 2.92
CA LEU A 54 2.27 1.83 1.64
C LEU A 54 2.95 0.48 1.88
N LEU A 55 2.17 -0.60 1.77
CA LEU A 55 2.67 -1.95 2.00
C LEU A 55 3.33 -2.56 0.76
N PHE A 56 2.66 -2.44 -0.40
CA PHE A 56 3.14 -3.05 -1.65
C PHE A 56 2.78 -2.24 -2.89
N ILE A 57 3.65 -2.34 -3.89
CA ILE A 57 3.41 -1.91 -5.26
C ILE A 57 3.47 -3.14 -6.15
N HIS A 58 2.38 -3.46 -6.83
CA HIS A 58 2.33 -4.46 -7.88
C HIS A 58 2.42 -3.79 -9.25
N MET A 59 3.36 -4.27 -10.06
CA MET A 59 3.63 -3.80 -11.42
C MET A 59 3.56 -4.96 -12.41
N GLY A 60 3.40 -4.65 -13.71
CA GLY A 60 3.42 -5.63 -14.80
C GLY A 60 2.08 -5.83 -15.50
N GLN A 61 1.01 -5.24 -14.98
CA GLN A 61 -0.25 -5.08 -15.71
C GLN A 61 -0.28 -3.77 -16.49
N THR A 62 -1.13 -3.68 -17.50
CA THR A 62 -1.36 -2.46 -18.29
C THR A 62 -2.84 -2.18 -18.40
N ASP A 63 -3.20 -0.89 -18.47
CA ASP A 63 -4.58 -0.41 -18.65
C ASP A 63 -5.58 -0.93 -17.60
N ILE A 64 -5.15 -0.94 -16.33
CA ILE A 64 -5.92 -1.48 -15.21
C ILE A 64 -7.19 -0.65 -15.00
N LYS A 65 -8.36 -1.31 -15.08
CA LYS A 65 -9.67 -0.67 -14.94
C LYS A 65 -10.15 -0.69 -13.50
N GLU A 66 -10.06 -1.84 -12.84
CA GLU A 66 -10.60 -2.09 -11.51
C GLU A 66 -9.73 -3.08 -10.73
N VAL A 67 -9.86 -3.06 -9.40
CA VAL A 67 -9.24 -4.01 -8.47
C VAL A 67 -10.31 -4.53 -7.52
N HIS A 68 -10.25 -5.84 -7.22
CA HIS A 68 -11.29 -6.52 -6.47
C HIS A 68 -10.73 -7.57 -5.51
N TRP A 69 -10.76 -7.27 -4.21
CA TRP A 69 -10.59 -8.23 -3.14
C TRP A 69 -11.48 -9.45 -3.34
N HIS A 70 -10.90 -10.64 -3.21
CA HIS A 70 -11.62 -11.90 -3.34
C HIS A 70 -12.48 -12.17 -2.09
N ARG A 71 -13.80 -12.20 -2.24
CA ARG A 71 -14.74 -12.31 -1.09
C ARG A 71 -14.61 -13.61 -0.28
N GLN A 72 -14.18 -14.70 -0.90
CA GLN A 72 -14.11 -16.02 -0.25
C GLN A 72 -12.69 -16.40 0.20
N ILE A 73 -11.67 -15.66 -0.22
CA ILE A 73 -10.27 -15.98 0.05
C ILE A 73 -9.63 -14.73 0.65
N PRO A 74 -9.59 -14.63 2.00
CA PRO A 74 -8.98 -13.49 2.67
C PRO A 74 -7.55 -13.26 2.21
N GLY A 75 -7.19 -12.00 2.00
CA GLY A 75 -5.83 -11.59 1.60
C GLY A 75 -5.53 -11.69 0.10
N VAL A 76 -6.46 -12.14 -0.75
CA VAL A 76 -6.29 -12.12 -2.20
C VAL A 76 -6.94 -10.86 -2.78
N LEU A 77 -6.13 -10.09 -3.51
CA LEU A 77 -6.51 -8.92 -4.31
C LEU A 77 -6.64 -9.29 -5.79
#